data_AF-W7KXQ9-F1
#
_entry.id   AF-W7KXQ9-F1
#
_cell.length_a   1.000
_cell.length_b   1.000
_cell.length_c   1.000
_cell.angle_alpha   90.00
_cell.angle_beta   90.00
_cell.angle_gamma   90.00
#
_symmetry.space_group_name_H-M   'P 1'
#
loop_
_entity.id
_entity.type
_entity.pdbx_description
1 polymer ?
#
loop_
_entity_poly.entity_id
_entity_poly.type
_entity_poly.pdbx_seq_one_letter_code
_entity_poly.pdbx_strand_id
1 'polypeptide(L)'
;MKKILVHIYKYGPDNPWYMARRLLGESGWAPKYNEDEIDLACRELEKMGYLTRFQGALKKSVTSSVKPWLKVKAKEMGHKPKGIYFDLTKEGRRAASQLYKEFRENETSKGVKGK
;
A
#
# COMPACT_ATOMS: atom_id res chain seq x y z
N MET A 1 9.30 0.39 6.66
CA MET A 1 9.01 -1.04 6.40
C MET A 1 7.69 -1.53 7.01
N LYS A 2 7.53 -1.69 8.33
CA LYS A 2 6.31 -2.26 8.95
C LYS A 2 4.99 -1.56 8.55
N LYS A 3 5.03 -0.22 8.47
CA LYS A 3 3.87 0.61 8.07
C LYS A 3 3.38 0.35 6.64
N ILE A 4 4.28 0.00 5.71
CA ILE A 4 3.95 -0.29 4.31
C ILE A 4 3.12 -1.57 4.22
N LEU A 5 3.59 -2.63 4.89
CA LEU A 5 2.87 -3.91 4.95
C LEU A 5 1.47 -3.74 5.55
N VAL A 6 1.36 -3.01 6.65
CA VAL A 6 0.07 -2.73 7.31
C VAL A 6 -0.85 -1.89 6.42
N HIS A 7 -0.30 -0.89 5.72
CA HIS A 7 -1.07 -0.06 4.80
C HIS A 7 -1.65 -0.90 3.66
N ILE A 8 -0.83 -1.69 2.97
CA ILE A 8 -1.29 -2.55 1.86
C ILE A 8 -2.28 -3.60 2.37
N TYR A 9 -2.08 -4.14 3.58
CA TYR A 9 -3.02 -5.09 4.19
C TYR A 9 -4.40 -4.47 4.45
N LYS A 10 -4.46 -3.21 4.91
CA LYS A 10 -5.71 -2.53 5.24
C LYS A 10 -6.41 -1.93 4.02
N TYR A 11 -5.67 -1.29 3.12
CA TYR A 11 -6.20 -0.50 2.01
C TYR A 11 -6.11 -1.19 0.65
N GLY A 12 -5.32 -2.26 0.55
CA GLY A 12 -5.11 -3.01 -0.69
C GLY A 12 -3.83 -2.58 -1.44
N PRO A 13 -3.60 -3.16 -2.63
CA PRO A 13 -2.41 -2.91 -3.43
C PRO A 13 -2.28 -1.43 -3.80
N ASP A 14 -1.08 -0.89 -3.64
CA ASP A 14 -0.84 0.54 -3.82
C ASP A 14 0.49 0.83 -4.53
N ASN A 15 0.68 2.08 -4.97
CA ASN A 15 1.92 2.56 -5.56
C ASN A 15 2.71 3.42 -4.55
N PRO A 16 4.05 3.50 -4.69
CA PRO A 16 4.88 4.30 -3.78
C PRO A 16 4.47 5.77 -3.70
N TRP A 17 4.03 6.36 -4.81
CA TRP A 17 3.63 7.77 -4.90
C TRP A 17 2.42 8.10 -4.02
N TYR A 18 1.37 7.28 -4.06
CA TYR A 18 0.22 7.42 -3.18
C TYR A 18 0.63 7.08 -1.76
N MET A 19 1.36 5.98 -1.54
CA MET A 19 1.79 5.59 -0.21
C MET A 19 2.59 6.68 0.49
N ALA A 20 3.44 7.44 -0.22
CA ALA A 20 4.16 8.59 0.32
C ALA A 20 3.24 9.71 0.88
N ARG A 21 2.00 9.80 0.37
CA ARG A 21 0.99 10.80 0.75
C ARG A 21 -0.05 10.26 1.74
N ARG A 22 -0.48 9.01 1.58
CA ARG A 22 -1.60 8.41 2.32
C ARG A 22 -1.25 7.26 3.27
N LEU A 23 0.04 7.07 3.59
CA LEU A 23 0.49 5.96 4.43
C LEU A 23 -0.35 5.88 5.71
N LEU A 24 -0.85 4.69 6.03
CA LEU A 24 -1.73 4.41 7.18
C LEU A 24 -3.02 5.27 7.31
N GLY A 25 -3.47 5.92 6.23
CA GLY A 25 -4.71 6.72 6.25
C GLY A 25 -4.49 8.20 6.52
N GLU A 26 -3.25 8.69 6.43
CA GLU A 26 -2.95 10.11 6.37
C GLU A 26 -3.70 10.75 5.19
N SER A 27 -4.23 11.95 5.40
CA SER A 27 -4.92 12.75 4.39
C SER A 27 -4.10 14.02 4.12
N GLY A 28 -3.69 14.20 2.86
CA GLY A 28 -2.89 15.36 2.48
C GLY A 28 -2.47 15.33 1.02
N TRP A 29 -2.35 16.51 0.42
CA TRP A 29 -1.83 16.69 -0.94
C TRP A 29 -0.29 16.62 -0.98
N ALA A 30 0.36 17.13 0.07
CA ALA A 30 1.81 17.11 0.22
C ALA A 30 2.29 15.73 0.67
N PRO A 31 3.40 15.20 0.10
CA PRO A 31 3.99 13.95 0.55
C PRO A 31 4.56 14.13 1.97
N LYS A 32 4.09 13.30 2.90
CA LYS A 32 4.61 13.27 4.28
C LYS A 32 5.91 12.49 4.38
N TYR A 33 6.06 11.51 3.48
CA TYR A 33 7.25 10.68 3.34
C TYR A 33 7.89 10.94 1.99
N ASN A 34 9.21 10.75 1.90
CA ASN A 34 9.91 10.83 0.63
C ASN A 34 9.50 9.63 -0.25
N GLU A 35 9.14 9.91 -1.51
CA GLU A 35 8.74 8.88 -2.47
C GLU A 35 9.87 7.87 -2.74
N ASP A 36 11.11 8.34 -2.81
CA ASP A 36 12.28 7.48 -3.08
C ASP A 36 12.54 6.52 -1.93
N GLU A 37 12.34 6.96 -0.68
CA GLU A 37 12.47 6.09 0.51
C GLU A 37 11.36 5.03 0.56
N ILE A 38 10.13 5.39 0.16
CA ILE A 38 9.02 4.45 0.08
C ILE A 38 9.26 3.43 -1.03
N ASP A 39 9.72 3.86 -2.20
CA ASP A 39 10.06 2.94 -3.31
C ASP A 39 11.19 1.99 -2.91
N LEU A 40 12.26 2.50 -2.28
CA LEU A 40 13.35 1.68 -1.79
C LEU A 40 12.87 0.64 -0.77
N ALA A 41 12.07 1.06 0.21
CA ALA A 41 11.50 0.16 1.20
C ALA A 41 10.56 -0.89 0.59
N CYS A 42 9.78 -0.54 -0.44
CA CYS A 42 8.96 -1.49 -1.19
C CYS A 42 9.82 -2.52 -1.92
N ARG A 43 10.92 -2.10 -2.56
CA ARG A 43 11.87 -3.00 -3.23
C ARG A 43 12.58 -3.92 -2.25
N GLU A 44 12.93 -3.45 -1.07
CA GLU A 44 13.52 -4.30 -0.02
C GLU A 44 12.52 -5.36 0.44
N LEU A 45 11.27 -4.97 0.67
CA LEU A 45 10.20 -5.91 1.03
C LEU A 45 9.86 -6.91 -0.09
N GLU A 46 10.01 -6.50 -1.35
CA GLU A 46 9.94 -7.41 -2.49
C GLU A 46 11.09 -8.42 -2.48
N LYS A 47 12.34 -7.97 -2.29
CA LYS A 47 13.51 -8.85 -2.18
C LYS A 47 13.38 -9.87 -1.04
N MET A 48 12.77 -9.47 0.06
CA MET A 48 12.48 -10.34 1.21
C MET A 48 11.29 -11.30 0.97
N GLY A 49 10.59 -11.21 -0.17
CA GLY A 49 9.47 -12.09 -0.50
C GLY A 49 8.13 -11.69 0.13
N TYR A 50 8.05 -10.52 0.79
CA TYR A 50 6.81 -10.04 1.42
C TYR A 50 5.90 -9.27 0.46
N LEU A 51 6.47 -8.59 -0.53
CA LEU A 51 5.74 -7.88 -1.57
C LEU A 51 5.98 -8.51 -2.94
N THR A 52 5.00 -8.35 -3.83
CA THR A 52 5.14 -8.65 -5.26
C THR A 52 4.84 -7.39 -6.06
N ARG A 53 5.71 -7.08 -7.03
CA ARG A 53 5.48 -5.98 -7.96
C ARG A 53 4.57 -6.42 -9.09
N PHE A 54 3.56 -5.60 -9.37
CA PHE A 54 2.74 -5.72 -10.56
C PHE A 54 3.10 -4.61 -11.54
N GLN A 55 3.91 -4.96 -12.55
CA GLN A 55 4.34 -4.09 -13.64
C GLN A 55 3.68 -4.52 -14.97
N GLY A 56 2.35 -4.65 -14.96
CA GLY A 56 1.58 -5.08 -16.13
C GLY A 56 0.52 -4.08 -16.54
N ALA A 57 0.27 -3.95 -17.85
CA ALA A 57 -0.99 -3.41 -18.34
C ALA A 57 -2.12 -4.37 -17.95
N LEU A 58 -3.26 -3.81 -17.53
CA LEU A 58 -4.48 -4.59 -17.31
C LEU A 58 -4.84 -5.33 -18.61
N LYS A 59 -4.70 -6.67 -18.63
CA LYS A 59 -4.88 -7.53 -19.83
C LYS A 59 -6.26 -7.43 -20.50
N LYS A 60 -7.26 -6.85 -19.84
CA LYS A 60 -8.62 -6.69 -20.36
C LYS A 60 -9.18 -5.34 -19.92
N SER A 61 -9.90 -4.69 -20.83
CA SER A 61 -10.74 -3.53 -20.56
C SER A 61 -11.60 -3.77 -19.31
N VAL A 62 -11.66 -2.78 -18.43
CA VAL A 62 -12.24 -2.94 -17.11
C VAL A 62 -13.77 -3.01 -17.24
N THR A 63 -14.34 -4.21 -17.13
CA THR A 63 -15.80 -4.40 -17.18
C THR A 63 -16.47 -3.98 -15.87
N SER A 64 -17.79 -3.80 -15.87
CA SER A 64 -18.58 -3.32 -14.74
C SER A 64 -18.40 -4.14 -13.45
N SER A 65 -18.05 -5.43 -13.54
CA SER A 65 -17.84 -6.35 -12.42
C SER A 65 -16.42 -6.34 -11.81
N VAL A 66 -15.50 -5.54 -12.35
CA VAL A 66 -14.11 -5.48 -11.85
C VAL A 66 -13.98 -4.57 -10.64
N LYS A 67 -13.10 -4.95 -9.69
CA LYS A 67 -12.86 -4.24 -8.42
C LYS A 67 -12.61 -2.74 -8.63
N PRO A 68 -13.21 -1.84 -7.83
CA PRO A 68 -13.13 -0.39 -8.03
C PRO A 68 -11.70 0.18 -8.19
N TRP A 69 -10.72 -0.34 -7.46
CA TRP A 69 -9.32 0.11 -7.55
C TRP A 69 -8.66 -0.21 -8.91
N LEU A 70 -9.09 -1.26 -9.61
CA LEU A 70 -8.61 -1.59 -10.95
C LEU A 70 -9.20 -0.65 -12.02
N LYS A 71 -10.42 -0.12 -11.81
CA LYS A 71 -11.03 0.91 -12.67
C LYS A 71 -10.31 2.25 -12.52
N VAL A 72 -10.02 2.65 -11.28
CA VAL A 72 -9.22 3.85 -10.98
C VAL A 72 -7.84 3.72 -11.64
N LYS A 73 -7.18 2.56 -11.49
CA LYS A 73 -5.89 2.27 -12.13
C LYS A 73 -5.91 2.36 -13.66
N ALA A 74 -6.96 1.88 -14.33
CA ALA A 74 -7.07 1.99 -15.78
C ALA A 74 -7.24 3.42 -16.28
N LYS A 75 -7.95 4.27 -15.51
CA LYS A 75 -8.14 5.69 -15.81
C LYS A 75 -6.85 6.50 -15.61
N GLU A 76 -6.01 6.09 -14.67
CA GLU A 76 -4.76 6.77 -14.30
C GLU A 76 -3.55 6.36 -15.17
N MET A 77 -3.65 5.34 -16.04
CA MET A 77 -2.51 4.86 -16.86
C MET A 77 -1.94 5.90 -17.86
N GLY A 78 -2.64 7.00 -18.11
CA GLY A 78 -2.18 8.10 -18.99
C GLY A 78 -1.40 9.22 -18.28
N HIS A 79 -1.37 9.23 -16.96
CA HIS A 79 -0.73 10.28 -16.17
C HIS A 79 0.28 9.65 -15.19
N LYS A 80 1.43 10.31 -14.95
CA LYS A 80 2.31 9.91 -13.84
C LYS A 80 1.44 9.83 -12.56
N PRO A 81 1.53 8.73 -11.79
CA PRO A 81 2.76 7.98 -11.50
C PRO A 81 2.94 6.69 -12.31
N LYS A 82 4.21 6.25 -12.49
CA LYS A 82 4.57 4.97 -13.13
C LYS A 82 3.76 3.84 -12.50
N GLY A 83 3.00 3.10 -13.31
CA GLY A 83 1.99 2.10 -12.90
C GLY A 83 2.52 0.83 -12.21
N ILE A 84 3.57 0.92 -11.40
CA ILE A 84 4.08 -0.16 -10.54
C ILE A 84 3.26 -0.15 -9.25
N TYR A 85 2.57 -1.26 -9.00
CA TYR A 85 1.82 -1.47 -7.76
C TYR A 85 2.44 -2.62 -6.99
N PHE A 86 2.49 -2.49 -5.67
CA PHE A 86 2.94 -3.54 -4.78
C PHE A 86 1.72 -4.19 -4.11
N ASP A 87 1.67 -5.52 -4.16
CA ASP A 87 0.69 -6.34 -3.44
C ASP A 87 1.41 -7.24 -2.43
N LEU A 88 0.69 -7.71 -1.42
CA LEU A 88 1.21 -8.65 -0.43
C LEU A 88 1.27 -10.06 -1.02
N THR A 89 2.40 -10.73 -0.83
CA THR A 89 2.50 -12.17 -1.05
C THR A 89 1.75 -12.93 0.06
N LYS A 90 1.65 -14.25 -0.06
CA LYS A 90 1.05 -15.09 0.99
C LYS A 90 1.81 -14.95 2.32
N GLU A 91 3.12 -14.83 2.26
CA GLU A 91 3.98 -14.61 3.43
C GLU A 91 3.85 -13.19 3.96
N GLY A 92 3.86 -12.19 3.06
CA GLY A 92 3.61 -10.80 3.41
C GLY A 92 2.28 -10.61 4.12
N ARG A 93 1.22 -11.29 3.68
CA ARG A 93 -0.10 -11.22 4.32
C ARG A 93 -0.10 -11.80 5.74
N ARG A 94 0.65 -12.87 5.99
CA ARG A 94 0.80 -13.44 7.34
C ARG A 94 1.52 -12.45 8.27
N ALA A 95 2.66 -11.93 7.82
CA ALA A 95 3.42 -10.94 8.57
C ALA A 95 2.63 -9.64 8.82
N ALA A 96 1.96 -9.13 7.78
CA ALA A 96 1.16 -7.92 7.87
C ALA A 96 -0.05 -8.09 8.81
N SER A 97 -0.64 -9.28 8.88
CA SER A 97 -1.75 -9.58 9.80
C SER A 97 -1.32 -9.52 11.27
N GLN A 98 -0.14 -10.07 11.60
CA GLN A 98 0.44 -9.98 12.94
C GLN A 98 0.74 -8.52 13.30
N LEU A 99 1.43 -7.81 12.40
CA LEU A 99 1.74 -6.39 12.58
C LEU A 99 0.49 -5.52 12.71
N TYR A 100 -0.59 -5.84 12.00
CA TYR A 100 -1.85 -5.09 12.08
C TYR A 100 -2.52 -5.26 13.44
N LYS A 101 -2.48 -6.46 14.03
CA LYS A 101 -2.99 -6.70 15.39
C LYS A 101 -2.21 -5.89 16.41
N GLU A 102 -0.88 -5.96 16.36
CA GLU A 102 0.00 -5.14 17.22
C GLU A 102 -0.27 -3.65 17.04
N PHE A 103 -0.45 -3.18 15.80
CA PHE A 103 -0.72 -1.78 15.51
C PHE A 103 -2.06 -1.34 16.12
N ARG A 104 -3.11 -2.16 15.99
CA ARG A 104 -4.43 -1.88 16.53
C ARG A 104 -4.45 -1.87 18.06
N GLU A 105 -3.75 -2.81 18.69
CA GLU A 105 -3.62 -2.88 20.15
C GLU A 105 -2.90 -1.64 20.70
N ASN A 106 -1.79 -1.23 20.05
CA ASN A 106 -1.07 -0.02 20.43
C ASN A 106 -1.89 1.27 20.28
N GLU A 107 -2.72 1.38 19.23
CA GLU A 107 -3.64 2.51 19.07
C GLU A 107 -4.68 2.55 20.20
N THR A 108 -5.24 1.39 20.59
CA THR A 108 -6.16 1.32 21.72
C THR A 108 -5.49 1.67 23.06
N SER A 109 -4.23 1.28 23.27
CA SER A 109 -3.49 1.63 24.48
C SER A 109 -3.11 3.11 24.57
N LYS A 110 -2.85 3.77 23.43
CA LYS A 110 -2.58 5.22 23.37
C LYS A 110 -3.84 6.06 23.60
N GLY A 111 -5.01 5.59 23.20
CA GLY A 111 -6.30 6.26 23.45
C GLY A 111 -6.73 6.29 24.92
N VAL A 112 -6.18 5.41 25.77
CA VAL A 112 -6.52 5.34 27.20
C VAL A 112 -5.64 6.26 28.07
N LYS A 113 -4.45 6.66 27.59
CA LYS A 113 -3.53 7.57 28.33
C LYS A 113 -3.77 9.06 28.07
N GLY A 114 -4.83 9.42 27.33
CA GLY A 114 -5.15 10.78 26.92
C GLY A 114 -6.50 11.29 27.44
N LYS A 115 -6.95 10.82 28.61
CA LYS A 115 -8.07 11.42 29.36
C LYS A 115 -7.65 11.70 30.79
#